data_AF-A0A0R1KHC6-F1
#
_entry.id   AF-A0A0R1KHC6-F1
#
_cell.length_a   1.000
_cell.length_b   1.000
_cell.length_c   1.000
_cell.angle_alpha   90.00
_cell.angle_beta   90.00
_cell.angle_gamma   90.00
#
_symmetry.space_group_name_H-M   'P 1'
#
loop_
_entity.id
_entity.type
_entity.pdbx_description
1 polymer ?
#
loop_
_entity_poly.entity_id
_entity_poly.type
_entity_poly.pdbx_seq_one_letter_code
_entity_poly.pdbx_strand_id
1 'polypeptide(L)'
;MDQPSEPESQIIGVLNNLQVLFDRERKFDDLRSKSDYSMLPVDFALDVNGFLAIIEYNGAQHYSPRNNSDSAKAAFKRLSTNGTSRLNFCEKNNIPLLIIHYKDKNSLKVIIESFVEDVKNDVHSKTKKYTAHTKGFFHELPYCAFRSTPDGPISPLQFKEDSNLGYLSLSNDAIVWTKTELNTLLSRIAEYESKIQRYQAITANLVLNIDSLREEITQKDLLLKNVSQETISEQSNSDITDVAEFDGKFRMTNSPRSRLTPEAKSFIKSLSVQYDEASQIQDYLVATYNESISIPTLKKCLE
;
A
#
# COMPACT_ATOMS: atom_id res chain seq x y z
N MET A 1 21.46 20.30 19.44
CA MET A 1 21.21 20.64 18.03
C MET A 1 20.10 21.67 18.01
N ASP A 2 20.32 22.80 17.34
CA ASP A 2 19.31 23.84 17.20
C ASP A 2 18.13 23.34 16.38
N GLN A 3 16.92 23.75 16.75
CA GLN A 3 15.72 23.35 16.03
C GLN A 3 15.71 23.97 14.63
N PRO A 4 15.43 23.20 13.56
CA PRO A 4 15.29 23.73 12.21
C PRO A 4 14.17 24.76 12.14
N SER A 5 14.32 25.75 11.25
CA SER A 5 13.22 26.68 10.94
C SER A 5 12.01 25.93 10.36
N GLU A 6 10.82 26.55 10.39
CA GLU A 6 9.62 25.93 9.80
C GLU A 6 9.82 25.56 8.32
N PRO A 7 10.40 26.42 7.45
CA PRO A 7 10.70 26.04 6.07
C PRO A 7 11.74 24.93 5.95
N GLU A 8 12.81 24.93 6.76
CA GLU A 8 13.79 23.84 6.78
C GLU A 8 13.16 22.51 7.19
N SER A 9 12.25 22.52 8.17
CA SER A 9 11.50 21.33 8.60
C SER A 9 10.64 20.78 7.46
N GLN A 10 10.05 21.65 6.64
CA GLN A 10 9.31 21.25 5.45
C GLN A 10 10.25 20.65 4.39
N ILE A 11 11.42 21.24 4.15
CA ILE A 11 12.44 20.71 3.23
C ILE A 11 12.88 19.31 3.69
N ILE A 12 13.20 19.13 4.97
CA ILE A 12 13.54 17.84 5.58
C ILE A 12 12.43 16.81 5.32
N GLY A 13 11.16 17.18 5.56
CA GLY A 13 10.02 16.31 5.30
C GLY A 13 9.91 15.88 3.85
N VAL A 14 10.13 16.80 2.90
CA VAL A 14 10.13 16.49 1.46
C VAL A 14 11.28 15.55 1.09
N LEU A 15 12.50 15.83 1.54
CA LEU A 15 13.68 15.01 1.23
C LEU A 15 13.55 13.59 1.81
N ASN A 16 13.04 13.46 3.04
CA ASN A 16 12.75 12.16 3.66
C ASN A 16 11.72 11.36 2.87
N ASN A 17 10.64 12.02 2.42
CA ASN A 17 9.61 11.37 1.60
C ASN A 17 10.16 10.90 0.23
N LEU A 18 11.17 11.60 -0.29
CA LEU A 18 11.87 11.23 -1.52
C LEU A 18 13.00 10.21 -1.31
N GLN A 19 13.26 9.80 -0.06
CA GLN A 19 14.35 8.91 0.31
C GLN A 19 15.73 9.39 -0.19
N VAL A 20 15.94 10.71 -0.21
CA VAL A 20 17.22 11.33 -0.56
C VAL A 20 18.04 11.50 0.72
N LEU A 21 19.29 11.03 0.72
CA LEU A 21 20.21 11.26 1.84
C LEU A 21 20.72 12.70 1.80
N PHE A 22 20.84 13.32 2.98
CA PHE A 22 21.33 14.69 3.07
C PHE A 22 22.03 15.01 4.39
N ASP A 23 22.96 15.95 4.33
CA ASP A 23 23.59 16.59 5.48
C ASP A 23 23.09 18.02 5.61
N ARG A 24 22.67 18.40 6.82
CA ARG A 24 22.35 19.81 7.15
C ARG A 24 23.59 20.58 7.51
N GLU A 25 23.62 21.86 7.15
CA GLU A 25 24.69 22.81 7.55
C GLU A 25 26.12 22.30 7.22
N ARG A 26 26.25 21.51 6.14
CA ARG A 26 27.53 20.90 5.76
C ARG A 26 28.53 21.99 5.39
N LYS A 27 29.74 21.87 5.94
CA LYS A 27 30.87 22.76 5.63
C LYS A 27 31.81 22.08 4.65
N PHE A 28 32.36 22.86 3.72
CA PHE A 28 33.38 22.41 2.80
C PHE A 28 34.63 23.26 3.02
N ASP A 29 35.81 22.64 3.02
CA ASP A 29 37.08 23.33 3.31
C ASP A 29 37.39 24.46 2.33
N ASP A 30 36.96 24.28 1.08
CA ASP A 30 37.12 25.22 -0.03
C ASP A 30 35.99 26.28 -0.10
N LEU A 31 34.95 26.15 0.72
CA LEU A 31 33.84 27.09 0.77
C LEU A 31 34.00 28.04 1.97
N ARG A 32 34.63 29.19 1.71
CA ARG A 32 34.93 30.21 2.73
C ARG A 32 34.35 31.56 2.39
N SER A 33 34.02 32.30 3.43
CA SER A 33 33.62 33.70 3.33
C SER A 33 34.78 34.55 2.83
N LYS A 34 34.52 35.40 1.84
CA LYS A 34 35.52 36.36 1.34
C LYS A 34 35.88 37.44 2.35
N SER A 35 35.05 37.66 3.37
CA SER A 35 35.23 38.79 4.30
C SER A 35 36.13 38.44 5.49
N ASP A 36 35.94 37.26 6.06
CA ASP A 36 36.54 36.81 7.33
C ASP A 36 37.16 35.40 7.22
N TYR A 37 37.17 34.80 6.02
CA TYR A 37 37.75 33.48 5.73
C TYR A 37 37.15 32.31 6.54
N SER A 38 36.01 32.56 7.20
CA SER A 38 35.26 31.56 7.95
C SER A 38 34.62 30.54 7.00
N MET A 39 34.49 29.28 7.45
CA MET A 39 33.79 28.24 6.70
C MET A 39 32.32 28.60 6.58
N LEU A 40 31.79 28.57 5.36
CA LEU A 40 30.38 28.82 5.10
C LEU A 40 29.65 27.47 5.01
N PRO A 41 28.74 27.15 5.95
CA PRO A 41 27.88 26.00 5.80
C PRO A 41 26.91 26.23 4.64
N VAL A 42 26.46 25.12 4.03
CA VAL A 42 25.31 25.10 3.12
C VAL A 42 24.10 24.54 3.84
N ASP A 43 22.89 25.00 3.52
CA ASP A 43 21.70 24.59 4.27
C ASP A 43 21.46 23.07 4.18
N PHE A 44 21.52 22.52 2.95
CA PHE A 44 21.42 21.08 2.69
C PHE A 44 22.40 20.64 1.59
N ALA A 45 23.18 19.60 1.88
CA ALA A 45 23.97 18.86 0.90
C ALA A 45 23.32 17.50 0.67
N LEU A 46 22.93 17.19 -0.57
CA LEU A 46 22.19 16.00 -0.96
C LEU A 46 23.09 14.98 -1.66
N ASP A 47 22.81 13.70 -1.43
CA ASP A 47 23.28 12.58 -2.25
C ASP A 47 22.17 12.19 -3.23
N VAL A 48 22.32 12.57 -4.50
CA VAL A 48 21.41 12.20 -5.58
C VAL A 48 22.12 11.23 -6.50
N ASN A 49 21.85 9.93 -6.34
CA ASN A 49 22.48 8.84 -7.10
C ASN A 49 24.03 8.86 -7.05
N GLY A 50 24.62 9.26 -5.92
CA GLY A 50 26.07 9.38 -5.73
C GLY A 50 26.64 10.75 -6.07
N PHE A 51 25.85 11.65 -6.67
CA PHE A 51 26.23 13.02 -6.96
C PHE A 51 25.90 13.96 -5.80
N LEU A 52 26.82 14.88 -5.52
CA LEU A 52 26.60 15.97 -4.59
C LEU A 52 25.74 17.04 -5.25
N ALA A 53 24.60 17.37 -4.64
CA ALA A 53 23.79 18.54 -4.98
C ALA A 53 23.55 19.39 -3.73
N ILE A 54 23.29 20.69 -3.89
CA ILE A 54 23.10 21.63 -2.76
C ILE A 54 21.74 22.33 -2.88
N ILE A 55 21.05 22.48 -1.74
CA ILE A 55 19.89 23.38 -1.60
C ILE A 55 20.23 24.49 -0.60
N GLU A 56 19.94 25.72 -0.99
CA GLU A 56 19.96 26.92 -0.13
C GLU A 56 18.54 27.51 -0.05
N TYR A 57 18.06 27.78 1.17
CA TYR A 57 16.80 28.46 1.42
C TYR A 57 17.05 29.92 1.83
N ASN A 58 16.81 30.85 0.90
CA ASN A 58 17.03 32.27 1.13
C ASN A 58 15.79 32.93 1.77
N GLY A 59 15.91 33.24 3.07
CA GLY A 59 14.97 34.08 3.81
C GLY A 59 14.87 35.53 3.30
N ALA A 60 13.89 36.30 3.78
CA ALA A 60 13.67 37.69 3.36
C ALA A 60 14.88 38.61 3.60
N GLN A 61 15.68 38.32 4.64
CA GLN A 61 16.91 39.04 4.96
C GLN A 61 18.00 38.96 3.87
N HIS A 62 17.90 38.02 2.93
CA HIS A 62 18.81 37.93 1.78
C HIS A 62 18.50 38.95 0.68
N TYR A 63 17.33 39.61 0.73
CA TYR A 63 16.84 40.52 -0.31
C TYR A 63 16.68 41.97 0.15
N SER A 64 16.54 42.18 1.46
CA SER A 64 16.47 43.51 2.04
C SER A 64 17.05 43.52 3.45
N PRO A 65 17.73 44.61 3.88
CA PRO A 65 18.13 44.76 5.26
C PRO A 65 16.91 44.78 6.17
N ARG A 66 17.02 44.19 7.37
CA ARG A 66 15.90 44.08 8.32
C ARG A 66 15.39 45.45 8.78
N ASN A 67 16.27 46.46 8.80
CA ASN A 67 15.97 47.85 9.11
C ASN A 67 17.06 48.77 8.51
N ASN A 68 16.94 50.09 8.72
CA ASN A 68 17.85 51.08 8.17
C ASN A 68 19.16 51.27 8.96
N SER A 69 19.41 50.49 10.01
CA SER A 69 20.66 50.56 10.76
C SER A 69 21.85 50.12 9.93
N ASP A 70 23.02 50.69 10.23
CA ASP A 70 24.25 50.35 9.50
C ASP A 70 24.67 48.90 9.73
N SER A 71 24.35 48.33 10.90
CA SER A 71 24.56 46.90 11.19
C SER A 71 23.68 46.01 10.31
N ALA A 72 22.42 46.37 10.07
CA ALA A 72 21.54 45.61 9.17
C ALA A 72 21.98 45.69 7.70
N LYS A 73 22.48 46.85 7.25
CA LYS A 73 23.06 47.00 5.90
C LYS A 73 24.34 46.17 5.74
N ALA A 74 25.21 46.17 6.74
CA ALA A 74 26.42 45.35 6.75
C ALA A 74 26.09 43.85 6.71
N ALA A 75 25.09 43.42 7.49
CA ALA A 75 24.62 42.04 7.48
C ALA A 75 24.05 41.61 6.12
N PHE A 76 23.25 42.47 5.48
CA PHE A 76 22.73 42.24 4.13
C PHE A 76 23.86 42.10 3.09
N LYS A 77 24.86 42.99 3.12
CA LYS A 77 26.03 42.91 2.24
C LYS A 77 26.79 41.60 2.44
N ARG A 78 26.96 41.15 3.69
CA ARG A 78 27.60 39.87 4.01
C ARG A 78 26.81 38.69 3.46
N LEU A 79 25.49 38.66 3.63
CA LEU A 79 24.63 37.61 3.09
C LEU A 79 24.72 37.53 1.56
N SER A 80 24.73 38.68 0.88
CA SER A 80 24.90 38.75 -0.57
C SER A 80 26.26 38.20 -1.01
N THR A 81 27.35 38.64 -0.39
CA THR A 81 28.72 38.16 -0.71
C THR A 81 28.88 36.66 -0.44
N ASN A 82 28.28 36.14 0.63
CA ASN A 82 28.32 34.72 0.96
C ASN A 82 27.52 33.90 -0.06
N GLY A 83 26.35 34.39 -0.48
CA GLY A 83 25.56 33.77 -1.55
C GLY A 83 26.35 33.67 -2.86
N THR A 84 27.05 34.72 -3.26
CA THR A 84 27.96 34.67 -4.42
C THR A 84 29.09 33.67 -4.23
N SER A 85 29.65 33.56 -3.02
CA SER A 85 30.73 32.61 -2.74
C SER A 85 30.26 31.16 -2.87
N ARG A 86 29.04 30.85 -2.43
CA ARG A 86 28.42 29.52 -2.62
C ARG A 86 28.15 29.21 -4.08
N LEU A 87 27.63 30.18 -4.84
CA LEU A 87 27.38 30.01 -6.27
C LEU A 87 28.67 29.70 -7.02
N ASN A 88 29.72 30.50 -6.80
CA ASN A 88 31.03 30.29 -7.42
C ASN A 88 31.67 28.96 -7.01
N PHE A 89 31.49 28.54 -5.75
CA PHE A 89 31.97 27.24 -5.28
C PHE A 89 31.26 26.09 -6.01
N CYS A 90 29.94 26.17 -6.18
CA CYS A 90 29.18 25.15 -6.89
C CYS A 90 29.56 25.09 -8.37
N GLU A 91 29.75 26.26 -8.99
CA GLU A 91 30.20 26.37 -10.37
C GLU A 91 31.58 25.73 -10.57
N LYS A 92 32.57 26.11 -9.75
CA LYS A 92 33.94 25.59 -9.83
C LYS A 92 34.00 24.07 -9.69
N ASN A 93 33.13 23.48 -8.88
CA ASN A 93 33.16 22.06 -8.56
C ASN A 93 32.11 21.24 -9.31
N ASN A 94 31.43 21.81 -10.32
CA ASN A 94 30.35 21.13 -11.04
C ASN A 94 29.30 20.52 -10.09
N ILE A 95 28.81 21.33 -9.14
CA ILE A 95 27.78 20.94 -8.18
C ILE A 95 26.45 21.58 -8.60
N PRO A 96 25.36 20.82 -8.78
CA PRO A 96 24.03 21.38 -8.94
C PRO A 96 23.60 22.16 -7.69
N LEU A 97 23.12 23.39 -7.87
CA LEU A 97 22.70 24.27 -6.78
C LEU A 97 21.26 24.72 -6.99
N LEU A 98 20.39 24.47 -6.01
CA LEU A 98 19.05 25.02 -5.93
C LEU A 98 19.00 26.17 -4.93
N ILE A 99 18.59 27.36 -5.38
CA ILE A 99 18.35 28.50 -4.49
C ILE A 99 16.85 28.75 -4.41
N ILE A 100 16.25 28.40 -3.27
CA ILE A 100 14.83 28.58 -2.99
C ILE A 100 14.59 29.94 -2.35
N HIS A 101 13.67 30.70 -2.92
CA HIS A 101 13.28 32.01 -2.40
C HIS A 101 12.15 31.88 -1.36
N TYR A 102 12.20 32.64 -0.25
CA TYR A 102 11.20 32.57 0.84
C TYR A 102 9.73 32.74 0.40
N LYS A 103 9.50 33.48 -0.69
CA LYS A 103 8.16 33.67 -1.30
C LYS A 103 7.56 32.38 -1.85
N ASP A 104 8.39 31.38 -2.15
CA ASP A 104 7.97 30.10 -2.72
C ASP A 104 7.81 29.00 -1.66
N LYS A 105 7.72 29.37 -0.37
CA LYS A 105 7.55 28.42 0.74
C LYS A 105 6.36 27.46 0.57
N ASN A 106 5.30 27.90 -0.10
CA ASN A 106 4.10 27.08 -0.32
C ASN A 106 4.29 26.06 -1.46
N SER A 107 5.39 26.14 -2.21
CA SER A 107 5.68 25.30 -3.38
C SER A 107 6.95 24.47 -3.21
N LEU A 108 7.48 24.38 -1.99
CA LEU A 108 8.73 23.66 -1.67
C LEU A 108 8.73 22.23 -2.21
N LYS A 109 7.65 21.49 -1.97
CA LYS A 109 7.53 20.09 -2.43
C LYS A 109 7.79 19.96 -3.93
N VAL A 110 7.02 20.69 -4.75
CA VAL A 110 7.08 20.63 -6.21
C VAL A 110 8.45 21.08 -6.74
N ILE A 111 9.02 22.12 -6.12
CA ILE A 111 10.34 22.65 -6.50
C ILE A 111 11.44 21.62 -6.25
N ILE A 112 11.48 21.04 -5.05
CA ILE A 112 12.51 20.08 -4.65
C ILE A 112 12.39 18.79 -5.46
N GLU A 113 11.17 18.27 -5.61
CA GLU A 113 10.90 17.10 -6.46
C GLU A 113 11.42 17.31 -7.88
N SER A 114 11.09 18.45 -8.48
CA SER A 114 11.55 18.78 -9.84
C SER A 114 13.06 18.90 -9.92
N PHE A 115 13.70 19.51 -8.91
CA PHE A 115 15.16 19.68 -8.88
C PHE A 115 15.88 18.34 -8.75
N VAL A 116 15.46 17.47 -7.83
CA VAL A 116 16.05 16.13 -7.66
C VAL A 116 15.91 15.34 -8.96
N GLU A 117 14.76 15.42 -9.63
CA GLU A 117 14.53 14.76 -10.90
C GLU A 117 15.40 15.31 -12.03
N ASP A 118 15.61 16.63 -12.10
CA ASP A 118 16.54 17.21 -13.07
C ASP A 118 17.99 16.78 -12.82
N VAL A 119 18.42 16.65 -11.57
CA VAL A 119 19.75 16.11 -11.22
C VAL A 119 19.88 14.65 -11.66
N LYS A 120 18.84 13.83 -11.45
CA LYS A 120 18.83 12.41 -11.88
C LYS A 120 18.86 12.25 -13.40
N ASN A 121 18.25 13.17 -14.14
CA ASN A 121 18.19 13.16 -15.60
C ASN A 121 19.38 13.86 -16.26
N ASP A 122 20.48 14.08 -15.53
CA ASP A 122 21.72 14.68 -16.01
C ASP A 122 21.52 16.01 -16.74
N VAL A 123 20.57 16.82 -16.26
CA VAL A 123 20.36 18.17 -16.77
C VAL A 123 21.60 18.99 -16.50
N HIS A 124 22.35 19.38 -17.53
CA HIS A 124 23.63 20.10 -17.40
C HIS A 124 23.64 21.46 -18.11
N SER A 125 24.65 22.28 -17.81
CA SER A 125 25.01 23.52 -18.53
C SER A 125 23.86 24.50 -18.73
N LYS A 126 22.94 24.59 -17.77
CA LYS A 126 21.76 25.47 -17.87
C LYS A 126 21.28 25.96 -16.52
N THR A 127 20.78 27.19 -16.50
CA THR A 127 19.99 27.69 -15.37
C THR A 127 18.52 27.38 -15.63
N LYS A 128 17.87 26.67 -14.70
CA LYS A 128 16.43 26.37 -14.76
C LYS A 128 15.68 27.23 -13.74
N LYS A 129 14.58 27.86 -14.17
CA LYS A 129 13.65 28.53 -13.25
C LYS A 129 12.55 27.53 -12.87
N TYR A 130 12.36 27.28 -11.57
CA TYR A 130 11.24 26.46 -11.08
C TYR A 130 10.02 27.33 -10.79
N THR A 131 10.25 28.59 -10.41
CA THR A 131 9.22 29.61 -10.20
C THR A 131 9.73 30.96 -10.72
N ALA A 132 8.96 32.03 -10.49
CA ALA A 132 9.42 33.39 -10.75
C ALA A 132 10.64 33.80 -9.89
N HIS A 133 10.85 33.16 -8.73
CA HIS A 133 11.82 33.59 -7.73
C HIS A 133 12.89 32.52 -7.40
N THR A 134 12.62 31.25 -7.67
CA THR A 134 13.49 30.10 -7.37
C THR A 134 14.15 29.56 -8.62
N LYS A 135 15.46 29.30 -8.52
CA LYS A 135 16.31 28.88 -9.65
C LYS A 135 17.21 27.72 -9.24
N GLY A 136 17.40 26.79 -10.17
CA GLY A 136 18.45 25.79 -10.15
C GLY A 136 19.57 26.14 -11.12
N PHE A 137 20.80 25.93 -10.70
CA PHE A 137 22.01 26.11 -11.47
C PHE A 137 22.62 24.73 -11.71
N PHE A 138 22.73 24.36 -12.98
CA PHE A 138 23.31 23.10 -13.41
C PHE A 138 24.55 23.39 -14.24
N HIS A 139 25.66 22.76 -13.85
CA HIS A 139 26.99 23.01 -14.42
C HIS A 139 27.37 21.87 -15.38
N GLU A 140 28.64 21.80 -15.76
CA GLU A 140 29.12 20.77 -16.69
C GLU A 140 29.20 19.39 -16.03
N LEU A 141 29.09 18.34 -16.84
CA LEU A 141 29.32 16.96 -16.40
C LEU A 141 30.82 16.61 -16.45
N PRO A 142 31.29 15.68 -15.61
CA PRO A 142 30.53 14.95 -14.59
C PRO A 142 30.31 15.79 -13.32
N TYR A 143 29.21 15.54 -12.62
CA TYR A 143 28.98 16.11 -11.30
C TYR A 143 29.93 15.55 -10.25
N CYS A 144 30.23 16.39 -9.26
CA CYS A 144 31.04 15.99 -8.12
C CYS A 144 30.36 14.86 -7.34
N ALA A 145 31.15 13.87 -6.91
CA ALA A 145 30.66 12.76 -6.10
C ALA A 145 30.42 13.17 -4.65
N PHE A 146 29.51 12.48 -3.96
CA PHE A 146 29.14 12.78 -2.57
C PHE A 146 30.24 12.45 -1.51
N ARG A 147 31.41 11.89 -1.89
CA ARG A 147 32.58 11.57 -1.00
C ARG A 147 33.87 12.23 -1.55
N SER A 148 34.82 12.80 -0.80
CA SER A 148 35.32 12.68 0.60
C SER A 148 35.95 14.03 1.04
N THR A 149 35.68 14.60 2.22
CA THR A 149 36.27 14.25 3.54
C THR A 149 35.28 14.48 4.70
N PRO A 150 35.28 13.58 5.70
CA PRO A 150 34.87 13.95 7.05
C PRO A 150 35.97 13.58 8.07
N ASP A 151 36.77 14.56 8.50
CA ASP A 151 37.59 14.46 9.72
C ASP A 151 36.71 14.64 10.97
N GLY A 152 35.63 13.87 11.06
CA GLY A 152 34.85 13.66 12.26
C GLY A 152 34.95 12.20 12.66
N PRO A 153 34.78 11.83 13.95
CA PRO A 153 34.73 10.44 14.33
C PRO A 153 33.63 9.78 13.51
N ILE A 154 34.05 8.87 12.63
CA ILE A 154 33.17 7.95 11.94
C ILE A 154 32.37 7.31 13.07
N SER A 155 31.08 7.64 13.19
CA SER A 155 30.18 6.74 13.89
C SER A 155 30.31 5.43 13.14
N PRO A 156 30.85 4.37 13.76
CA PRO A 156 31.04 3.09 13.09
C PRO A 156 29.70 2.71 12.48
N LEU A 157 29.72 2.17 11.25
CA LEU A 157 28.55 1.52 10.66
C LEU A 157 27.83 0.74 11.76
N GLN A 158 26.65 1.23 12.15
CA GLN A 158 25.89 0.57 13.20
C GLN A 158 25.21 -0.61 12.54
N PHE A 159 25.86 -1.77 12.63
CA PHE A 159 25.27 -3.03 12.23
C PHE A 159 24.17 -3.36 13.24
N LYS A 160 22.93 -3.45 12.77
CA LYS A 160 21.90 -4.16 13.51
C LYS A 160 21.85 -5.58 12.95
N GLU A 161 22.33 -6.51 13.75
CA GLU A 161 22.24 -7.93 13.49
C GLU A 161 20.88 -8.42 13.99
N ASP A 162 20.07 -8.98 13.09
CA ASP A 162 18.89 -9.74 13.48
C ASP A 162 19.19 -11.22 13.29
N SER A 163 19.55 -11.89 14.38
CA SER A 163 19.88 -13.32 14.39
C SER A 163 18.71 -14.23 14.00
N ASN A 164 17.47 -13.74 14.01
CA ASN A 164 16.30 -14.52 13.57
C ASN A 164 16.07 -14.42 12.05
N LEU A 165 16.36 -13.26 11.45
CA LEU A 165 16.11 -12.99 10.02
C LEU A 165 17.37 -13.10 9.15
N GLY A 166 18.56 -13.20 9.75
CA GLY A 166 19.81 -13.54 9.07
C GLY A 166 20.33 -12.46 8.11
N TYR A 167 20.02 -11.18 8.37
CA TYR A 167 20.54 -10.07 7.56
C TYR A 167 21.28 -9.05 8.42
N LEU A 168 22.24 -8.38 7.78
CA LEU A 168 22.91 -7.21 8.33
C LEU A 168 22.20 -5.95 7.82
N SER A 169 21.52 -5.25 8.73
CA SER A 169 20.95 -3.94 8.43
C SER A 169 22.04 -2.89 8.53
N LEU A 170 22.39 -2.26 7.41
CA LEU A 170 23.15 -1.02 7.41
C LEU A 170 22.19 0.13 7.72
N SER A 171 22.70 1.21 8.34
CA SER A 171 21.93 2.40 8.74
C SER A 171 21.19 3.14 7.61
N ASN A 172 21.33 2.70 6.35
CA ASN A 172 20.79 3.34 5.15
C ASN A 172 19.79 2.44 4.39
N ASP A 173 19.02 1.61 5.11
CA ASP A 173 18.07 0.63 4.55
C ASP A 173 18.67 -0.38 3.55
N ALA A 174 20.00 -0.40 3.41
CA ALA A 174 20.70 -1.40 2.64
C ALA A 174 20.81 -2.69 3.46
N ILE A 175 20.06 -3.70 3.02
CA ILE A 175 20.15 -5.06 3.56
C ILE A 175 21.29 -5.77 2.83
N VAL A 176 22.37 -6.09 3.54
CA VAL A 176 23.44 -6.92 3.00
C VAL A 176 23.09 -8.37 3.29
N TRP A 177 22.74 -9.11 2.23
CA TRP A 177 22.61 -10.56 2.28
C TRP A 177 23.97 -11.19 2.03
N THR A 178 24.41 -12.04 2.94
CA THR A 178 25.56 -12.92 2.74
C THR A 178 25.23 -13.96 1.65
N LYS A 179 26.26 -14.42 0.92
CA LYS A 179 26.11 -15.36 -0.21
C LYS A 179 25.42 -16.67 0.23
N THR A 180 25.70 -17.13 1.44
CA THR A 180 25.08 -18.32 2.06
C THR A 180 23.57 -18.16 2.25
N GLU A 181 23.13 -17.00 2.71
CA GLU A 181 21.75 -16.69 3.02
C GLU A 181 20.95 -16.45 1.74
N LEU A 182 21.55 -15.78 0.75
CA LEU A 182 21.00 -15.71 -0.61
C LEU A 182 20.76 -17.11 -1.19
N ASN A 183 21.73 -18.01 -1.09
CA ASN A 183 21.58 -19.39 -1.55
C ASN A 183 20.48 -20.13 -0.78
N THR A 184 20.35 -19.88 0.52
CA THR A 184 19.30 -20.48 1.37
C THR A 184 17.91 -20.01 0.95
N LEU A 185 17.75 -18.71 0.66
CA LEU A 185 16.50 -18.15 0.14
C LEU A 185 16.16 -18.73 -1.23
N LEU A 186 17.12 -18.81 -2.15
CA LEU A 186 16.93 -19.42 -3.46
C LEU A 186 16.51 -20.90 -3.34
N SER A 187 17.10 -21.64 -2.42
CA SER A 187 16.71 -23.03 -2.15
C SER A 187 15.27 -23.13 -1.63
N ARG A 188 14.85 -22.22 -0.74
CA ARG A 188 13.46 -22.17 -0.24
C ARG A 188 12.46 -21.82 -1.34
N ILE A 189 12.81 -20.88 -2.23
CA ILE A 189 11.98 -20.52 -3.38
C ILE A 189 11.75 -21.76 -4.26
N ALA A 190 12.82 -22.48 -4.60
CA ALA A 190 12.72 -23.71 -5.40
C ALA A 190 11.86 -24.79 -4.70
N GLU A 191 11.97 -24.93 -3.38
CA GLU A 191 11.13 -25.85 -2.61
C GLU A 191 9.64 -25.45 -2.65
N TYR A 192 9.34 -24.16 -2.49
CA TYR A 192 7.96 -23.64 -2.56
C TYR A 192 7.37 -23.80 -3.97
N GLU A 193 8.15 -23.54 -5.01
CA GLU A 193 7.73 -23.76 -6.41
C GLU A 193 7.38 -25.24 -6.65
N SER A 194 8.17 -26.18 -6.14
CA SER A 194 7.86 -27.61 -6.23
C SER A 194 6.58 -27.98 -5.48
N LYS A 195 6.36 -27.42 -4.28
CA LYS A 195 5.09 -27.61 -3.54
C LYS A 195 3.89 -27.07 -4.30
N ILE A 196 4.00 -25.88 -4.89
CA ILE A 196 2.95 -25.28 -5.71
C ILE A 196 2.60 -26.19 -6.90
N GLN A 197 3.61 -26.70 -7.62
CA GLN A 197 3.38 -27.64 -8.72
C GLN A 197 2.68 -28.92 -8.26
N ARG A 198 3.07 -29.47 -7.10
CA ARG A 198 2.41 -30.64 -6.53
C ARG A 198 0.95 -30.36 -6.18
N TYR A 199 0.64 -29.20 -5.60
CA TYR A 199 -0.74 -28.82 -5.31
C TYR A 199 -1.55 -28.64 -6.59
N GLN A 200 -1.00 -28.00 -7.62
CA GLN A 200 -1.65 -27.87 -8.92
C GLN A 200 -1.97 -29.23 -9.54
N ALA A 201 -1.05 -30.19 -9.47
CA ALA A 201 -1.27 -31.55 -9.97
C ALA A 201 -2.37 -32.29 -9.18
N ILE A 202 -2.40 -32.14 -7.85
CA ILE A 202 -3.46 -32.73 -7.01
C ILE A 202 -4.81 -32.10 -7.35
N THR A 203 -4.88 -30.77 -7.48
CA THR A 203 -6.11 -30.06 -7.85
C THR A 203 -6.62 -30.49 -9.22
N ALA A 204 -5.74 -30.63 -10.22
CA ALA A 204 -6.11 -31.10 -11.54
C ALA A 204 -6.72 -32.52 -11.51
N ASN A 205 -6.10 -33.45 -10.76
CA ASN A 205 -6.65 -34.79 -10.59
C ASN A 205 -8.02 -34.78 -9.87
N LEU A 206 -8.18 -33.91 -8.88
CA LEU A 206 -9.44 -33.80 -8.15
C LEU A 206 -10.57 -33.25 -9.03
N VAL A 207 -10.26 -32.29 -9.91
CA VAL A 207 -11.22 -31.79 -10.92
C VAL A 207 -11.64 -32.90 -11.87
N LEU A 208 -10.69 -33.67 -12.41
CA LEU A 208 -11.00 -34.81 -13.28
C LEU A 208 -11.88 -35.86 -12.59
N ASN A 209 -11.63 -36.14 -11.31
CA ASN A 209 -12.47 -37.05 -10.54
C ASN A 209 -13.88 -36.51 -10.32
N ILE A 210 -14.02 -35.21 -10.03
CA ILE A 210 -15.34 -34.57 -9.89
C ILE A 210 -16.13 -34.68 -11.19
N ASP A 211 -15.49 -34.41 -12.32
CA ASP A 211 -16.13 -34.48 -13.64
C ASP A 211 -16.58 -35.91 -13.96
N SER A 212 -15.73 -36.91 -13.70
CA SER A 212 -16.09 -38.33 -13.84
C SER A 212 -17.27 -38.73 -12.94
N LEU A 213 -17.29 -38.30 -11.68
CA LEU A 213 -18.39 -38.58 -10.76
C LEU A 213 -19.70 -37.89 -11.20
N ARG A 214 -19.62 -36.69 -11.76
CA ARG A 214 -20.79 -36.00 -12.33
C ARG A 214 -21.35 -36.75 -13.53
N GLU A 215 -20.49 -37.26 -14.41
CA GLU A 215 -20.93 -38.11 -15.52
C GLU A 215 -21.62 -39.38 -15.01
N GLU A 216 -21.06 -40.05 -13.99
CA GLU A 216 -21.67 -41.24 -13.39
C GLU A 216 -23.04 -40.95 -12.76
N ILE A 217 -23.18 -39.84 -12.04
CA ILE A 217 -24.48 -39.39 -11.49
C ILE A 217 -25.48 -39.15 -12.62
N THR A 218 -25.05 -38.46 -13.68
CA THR A 218 -25.92 -38.15 -14.83
C THR A 218 -26.41 -39.43 -15.52
N GLN A 219 -25.53 -40.43 -15.66
CA GLN A 219 -25.92 -41.74 -16.20
C GLN A 219 -26.90 -42.46 -15.29
N LYS A 220 -26.66 -42.47 -13.97
CA LYS A 220 -27.57 -43.08 -13.00
C LYS A 220 -28.94 -42.40 -12.97
N ASP A 221 -29.00 -41.08 -13.06
CA ASP A 221 -30.25 -40.33 -13.14
C ASP A 221 -31.04 -40.67 -14.43
N LEU A 222 -30.34 -40.86 -15.55
CA LEU A 222 -30.96 -41.28 -16.80
C LEU A 222 -31.54 -42.71 -16.69
N LEU A 223 -30.80 -43.63 -16.07
CA LEU A 223 -31.28 -44.98 -15.79
C LEU A 223 -32.49 -44.98 -14.86
N LEU A 224 -32.44 -44.18 -13.78
CA LEU A 224 -33.57 -44.01 -12.86
C LEU A 224 -34.82 -43.51 -13.57
N LYS A 225 -34.70 -42.50 -14.46
CA LYS A 225 -35.83 -42.02 -15.26
C LYS A 225 -36.39 -43.10 -16.18
N ASN A 226 -35.53 -43.91 -16.80
CA ASN A 226 -35.96 -45.01 -17.67
C ASN A 226 -36.68 -46.11 -16.86
N VAL A 227 -36.16 -46.48 -15.69
CA VAL A 227 -36.80 -47.44 -14.78
C VAL A 227 -38.14 -46.91 -14.29
N SER A 228 -38.24 -45.63 -13.89
CA SER A 228 -39.52 -45.03 -13.52
C SER A 228 -40.52 -45.03 -14.67
N GLN A 229 -40.09 -44.81 -15.92
CA GLN A 229 -40.97 -44.92 -17.10
C GLN A 229 -41.42 -46.36 -17.38
N GLU A 230 -40.56 -47.37 -17.17
CA GLU A 230 -40.93 -48.79 -17.28
C GLU A 230 -41.86 -49.25 -16.15
N THR A 231 -41.72 -48.67 -14.95
CA THR A 231 -42.60 -48.97 -13.81
C THR A 231 -43.98 -48.33 -13.98
N ILE A 232 -44.06 -47.18 -14.66
CA ILE A 232 -45.33 -46.51 -15.03
C ILE A 232 -46.12 -47.30 -16.10
N SER A 233 -45.46 -48.15 -16.91
CA SER A 233 -46.17 -49.05 -17.84
C SER A 233 -46.74 -50.33 -17.23
N GLU A 234 -46.37 -50.70 -15.99
CA GLU A 234 -46.89 -51.91 -15.33
C GLU A 234 -47.78 -51.64 -14.10
N GLN A 235 -47.93 -50.39 -13.67
CA GLN A 235 -48.85 -50.00 -12.59
C GLN A 235 -49.79 -48.86 -13.00
N SER A 236 -50.50 -49.04 -14.10
CA SER A 236 -51.75 -48.30 -14.35
C SER A 236 -52.91 -48.98 -13.61
N ASN A 237 -53.01 -48.78 -12.30
CA ASN A 237 -54.27 -48.80 -11.55
C ASN A 237 -54.04 -48.50 -10.06
N SER A 238 -53.96 -47.21 -9.72
CA SER A 238 -54.67 -46.63 -8.57
C SER A 238 -54.44 -45.12 -8.53
N ASP A 239 -55.54 -44.37 -8.66
CA ASP A 239 -55.67 -43.04 -8.08
C ASP A 239 -55.13 -43.05 -6.64
N ILE A 240 -54.32 -42.05 -6.27
CA ILE A 240 -54.37 -41.30 -5.01
C ILE A 240 -53.29 -40.21 -5.08
N THR A 241 -53.70 -38.97 -4.87
CA THR A 241 -52.87 -37.81 -4.57
C THR A 241 -52.09 -38.06 -3.27
N ASP A 242 -50.86 -38.56 -3.36
CA ASP A 242 -49.97 -38.70 -2.21
C ASP A 242 -49.37 -37.33 -1.86
N VAL A 243 -49.97 -36.65 -0.89
CA VAL A 243 -49.30 -35.55 -0.18
C VAL A 243 -48.20 -36.20 0.64
N ALA A 244 -46.95 -35.88 0.36
CA ALA A 244 -45.81 -36.40 1.11
C ALA A 244 -46.04 -36.18 2.62
N GLU A 245 -46.16 -37.28 3.37
CA GLU A 245 -46.38 -37.27 4.81
C GLU A 245 -45.18 -36.60 5.50
N PHE A 246 -45.44 -35.63 6.38
CA PHE A 246 -44.39 -34.92 7.08
C PHE A 246 -43.97 -35.67 8.34
N ASP A 247 -42.82 -36.34 8.29
CA ASP A 247 -42.22 -37.09 9.42
C ASP A 247 -41.30 -36.21 10.31
N GLY A 248 -41.28 -34.90 10.08
CA GLY A 248 -40.44 -33.96 10.81
C GLY A 248 -41.09 -33.44 12.11
N LYS A 249 -40.29 -32.73 12.93
CA LYS A 249 -40.84 -31.93 14.05
C LYS A 249 -41.30 -30.58 13.55
N PHE A 250 -42.54 -30.20 13.82
CA PHE A 250 -43.04 -28.86 13.49
C PHE A 250 -42.32 -27.74 14.25
N ARG A 251 -41.89 -28.01 15.48
CA ARG A 251 -41.36 -26.99 16.41
C ARG A 251 -39.97 -27.35 16.93
N MET A 252 -39.17 -26.32 17.18
CA MET A 252 -37.83 -26.45 17.78
C MET A 252 -37.85 -26.98 19.21
N THR A 253 -38.96 -26.75 19.93
CA THR A 253 -39.18 -27.27 21.30
C THR A 253 -40.65 -27.68 21.45
N ASN A 254 -40.96 -28.51 22.46
CA ASN A 254 -42.33 -29.01 22.72
C ASN A 254 -43.34 -27.93 23.17
N SER A 255 -42.98 -26.64 23.11
CA SER A 255 -43.89 -25.55 23.45
C SER A 255 -44.69 -25.12 22.23
N PRO A 256 -46.02 -24.94 22.33
CA PRO A 256 -46.86 -24.45 21.23
C PRO A 256 -46.56 -22.99 20.83
N ARG A 257 -45.72 -22.28 21.60
CA ARG A 257 -45.22 -20.94 21.26
C ARG A 257 -43.81 -20.95 20.66
N SER A 258 -43.22 -22.14 20.50
CA SER A 258 -41.89 -22.32 19.93
C SER A 258 -41.88 -22.03 18.43
N ARG A 259 -40.70 -21.66 17.93
CA ARG A 259 -40.48 -21.36 16.50
C ARG A 259 -40.62 -22.64 15.67
N LEU A 260 -41.13 -22.47 14.45
CA LEU A 260 -41.21 -23.54 13.46
C LEU A 260 -39.81 -23.94 12.98
N THR A 261 -39.62 -25.24 12.72
CA THR A 261 -38.40 -25.76 12.11
C THR A 261 -38.31 -25.35 10.63
N PRO A 262 -37.11 -25.32 10.03
CA PRO A 262 -36.94 -25.01 8.60
C PRO A 262 -37.66 -26.02 7.70
N GLU A 263 -37.67 -27.29 8.09
CA GLU A 263 -38.36 -28.39 7.42
C GLU A 263 -39.87 -28.17 7.43
N ALA A 264 -40.45 -27.82 8.59
CA ALA A 264 -41.88 -27.54 8.71
C ALA A 264 -42.32 -26.33 7.88
N LYS A 265 -41.48 -25.28 7.79
CA LYS A 265 -41.76 -24.13 6.92
C LYS A 265 -41.77 -24.52 5.44
N SER A 266 -40.81 -25.36 5.03
CA SER A 266 -40.71 -25.84 3.66
C SER A 266 -41.91 -26.72 3.30
N PHE A 267 -42.35 -27.57 4.23
CA PHE A 267 -43.56 -28.36 4.11
C PHE A 267 -44.82 -27.48 3.99
N ILE A 268 -45.00 -26.50 4.87
CA ILE A 268 -46.13 -25.55 4.80
C ILE A 268 -46.14 -24.80 3.45
N LYS A 269 -44.97 -24.45 2.92
CA LYS A 269 -44.85 -23.83 1.59
C LYS A 269 -45.25 -24.79 0.46
N SER A 270 -44.99 -26.09 0.58
CA SER A 270 -45.48 -27.08 -0.39
C SER A 270 -47.01 -27.24 -0.36
N LEU A 271 -47.65 -27.07 0.80
CA LEU A 271 -49.11 -27.13 0.93
C LEU A 271 -49.82 -25.96 0.22
N SER A 272 -49.13 -24.85 -0.04
CA SER A 272 -49.71 -23.72 -0.80
C SER A 272 -49.95 -24.03 -2.28
N VAL A 273 -49.44 -25.15 -2.78
CA VAL A 273 -49.72 -25.64 -4.14
C VAL A 273 -51.10 -26.30 -4.21
N GLN A 274 -51.63 -26.78 -3.08
CA GLN A 274 -52.89 -27.52 -2.99
C GLN A 274 -54.02 -26.72 -2.34
N TYR A 275 -53.68 -25.75 -1.49
CA TYR A 275 -54.65 -24.93 -0.77
C TYR A 275 -54.41 -23.44 -1.09
N ASP A 276 -55.45 -22.77 -1.55
CA ASP A 276 -55.40 -21.36 -1.93
C ASP A 276 -55.46 -20.42 -0.70
N GLU A 277 -56.12 -20.87 0.38
CA GLU A 277 -56.28 -20.06 1.59
C GLU A 277 -55.49 -20.61 2.79
N ALA A 278 -54.88 -19.70 3.55
CA ALA A 278 -54.16 -20.03 4.77
C ALA A 278 -55.05 -20.65 5.88
N SER A 279 -56.37 -20.43 5.82
CA SER A 279 -57.39 -21.08 6.66
C SER A 279 -57.45 -22.58 6.39
N GLN A 280 -57.45 -22.99 5.11
CA GLN A 280 -57.51 -24.39 4.70
C GLN A 280 -56.24 -25.14 5.10
N ILE A 281 -55.06 -24.50 4.99
CA ILE A 281 -53.80 -25.07 5.47
C ILE A 281 -53.84 -25.26 7.00
N GLN A 282 -54.41 -24.30 7.74
CA GLN A 282 -54.53 -24.39 9.19
C GLN A 282 -55.43 -25.58 9.59
N ASP A 283 -56.58 -25.73 8.95
CA ASP A 283 -57.52 -26.81 9.22
C ASP A 283 -56.90 -28.18 8.93
N TYR A 284 -56.15 -28.30 7.82
CA TYR A 284 -55.42 -29.52 7.47
C TYR A 284 -54.35 -29.88 8.52
N LEU A 285 -53.53 -28.91 8.97
CA LEU A 285 -52.49 -29.16 9.97
C LEU A 285 -53.07 -29.56 11.34
N VAL A 286 -54.22 -29.00 11.72
CA VAL A 286 -54.92 -29.40 12.95
C VAL A 286 -55.52 -30.80 12.80
N ALA A 287 -56.15 -31.11 11.67
CA ALA A 287 -56.81 -32.39 11.45
C ALA A 287 -55.81 -33.55 11.32
N THR A 288 -54.70 -33.35 10.62
CA THR A 288 -53.74 -34.42 10.29
C THR A 288 -52.61 -34.51 11.30
N TYR A 289 -52.10 -33.39 11.81
CA TYR A 289 -50.90 -33.35 12.65
C TYR A 289 -51.15 -32.82 14.08
N ASN A 290 -52.41 -32.48 14.42
CA ASN A 290 -52.79 -31.89 15.71
C ASN A 290 -51.98 -30.63 16.08
N GLU A 291 -51.54 -29.86 15.08
CA GLU A 291 -50.69 -28.68 15.26
C GLU A 291 -51.46 -27.39 15.03
N SER A 292 -51.54 -26.56 16.07
CA SER A 292 -52.20 -25.24 16.00
C SER A 292 -51.18 -24.14 15.68
N ILE A 293 -51.13 -23.74 14.41
CA ILE A 293 -50.31 -22.61 13.93
C ILE A 293 -51.25 -21.42 13.65
N SER A 294 -50.86 -20.22 14.08
CA SER A 294 -51.69 -19.02 13.85
C SER A 294 -51.64 -18.56 12.39
N ILE A 295 -52.76 -18.09 11.86
CA ILE A 295 -52.88 -17.56 10.48
C ILE A 295 -51.80 -16.51 10.15
N PRO A 296 -51.46 -15.54 11.03
CA PRO A 296 -50.38 -14.59 10.75
C PRO A 296 -49.01 -15.27 10.58
N THR A 297 -48.78 -16.40 11.25
CA THR A 297 -47.53 -17.17 11.14
C THR A 297 -47.50 -17.97 9.85
N LEU A 298 -48.64 -18.55 9.43
CA LEU A 298 -48.77 -19.23 8.14
C LEU A 298 -48.54 -18.27 6.99
N LYS A 299 -49.16 -17.08 7.00
CA LYS A 299 -48.94 -16.06 5.96
C LYS A 299 -47.47 -15.66 5.83
N LYS A 300 -46.75 -15.50 6.95
CA LYS A 300 -45.30 -15.23 6.95
C LYS A 300 -44.42 -16.38 6.41
N CYS A 301 -44.94 -17.59 6.34
CA CYS A 301 -44.22 -18.72 5.74
C CYS A 301 -44.53 -18.88 4.24
N LEU A 302 -45.62 -18.25 3.78
CA LEU A 302 -46.07 -18.25 2.39
C LEU A 302 -45.52 -17.06 1.59
N GLU A 303 -45.17 -15.96 2.26
CA GLU A 303 -44.32 -14.87 1.73
C GLU A 303 -42.88 -15.37 1.43
#